data_AF-A0AA96RNB9-F1
#
_entry.id   AF-A0AA96RNB9-F1
#
_cell.length_a   1.000
_cell.length_b   1.000
_cell.length_c   1.000
_cell.angle_alpha   90.00
_cell.angle_beta   90.00
_cell.angle_gamma   90.00
#
_symmetry.space_group_name_H-M   'P 1'
#
loop_
_entity.id
_entity.type
_entity.pdbx_description
1 polymer ?
#
loop_
_entity_poly.entity_id
_entity_poly.type
_entity_poly.pdbx_seq_one_letter_code
_entity_poly.pdbx_strand_id
1 'polypeptide(L)'
;MDGTLINSEGLGTEAYNYGIQKVLNREMNENEKLFLLGIPFKALDIVFPFLSSSEKEKIIEETLVYYKKYNHLIKEYPGIREMIKSLHAWAVSDFGKPGMALFAAEHKHAVYAPYVEEAWLVSDEAVDEMCLQLRLPEVANQQGGAPARIQLVYRFDKDEQALEIQLTWFDKPASRLPEALWFSFIPKVDNPNRWRLDKLGERISPLDVVKDGSRNLHAVNAGIFYNGADGKLCIETLDAALVAPGEPRLLQFDNSFGLQSEGMHFQLYNNVWGTNFPMWYEEDACFRFVIKFAES
;
A
#
# COMPACT_ATOMS: atom_id res chain seq x y z
N MET A 1 -14.20 -15.44 19.12
CA MET A 1 -14.52 -14.66 17.92
C MET A 1 -13.33 -14.78 17.01
N ASP A 2 -13.55 -15.24 15.79
CA ASP A 2 -12.59 -15.50 14.70
C ASP A 2 -11.84 -14.23 14.19
N GLY A 3 -11.98 -13.09 14.89
CA GLY A 3 -11.43 -11.81 14.47
C GLY A 3 -12.36 -11.01 13.55
N THR A 4 -13.46 -11.61 13.07
CA THR A 4 -14.48 -10.92 12.29
C THR A 4 -15.63 -10.44 13.19
N LEU A 5 -16.13 -9.23 12.91
CA LEU A 5 -17.25 -8.62 13.66
C LEU A 5 -18.62 -9.03 13.08
N ILE A 6 -18.61 -9.81 12.00
CA ILE A 6 -19.76 -10.21 11.20
C ILE A 6 -19.71 -11.71 10.94
N ASN A 7 -20.86 -12.35 10.75
CA ASN A 7 -20.96 -13.81 10.54
C ASN A 7 -20.62 -14.27 9.11
N SER A 8 -19.66 -13.63 8.43
CA SER A 8 -19.34 -13.91 7.02
C SER A 8 -18.76 -15.31 6.77
N GLU A 9 -18.08 -15.89 7.75
CA GLU A 9 -17.44 -17.21 7.61
C GLU A 9 -18.45 -18.35 7.42
N GLY A 10 -19.62 -18.25 8.07
CA GLY A 10 -20.71 -19.19 7.89
C GLY A 10 -21.19 -19.23 6.44
N LEU A 11 -21.42 -18.06 5.84
CA LEU A 11 -21.80 -17.96 4.43
C LEU A 11 -20.68 -18.45 3.50
N GLY A 12 -19.42 -18.18 3.82
CA GLY A 12 -18.27 -18.70 3.06
C GLY A 12 -18.27 -20.23 3.01
N THR A 13 -18.54 -20.88 4.15
CA THR A 13 -18.60 -22.34 4.26
C THR A 13 -19.77 -22.92 3.47
N GLU A 14 -20.96 -22.30 3.57
CA GLU A 14 -22.12 -22.70 2.77
C GLU A 14 -21.86 -22.58 1.27
N ALA A 15 -21.20 -21.50 0.87
CA ALA A 15 -20.86 -21.24 -0.53
C ALA A 15 -19.85 -22.25 -1.08
N TYR A 16 -18.81 -22.61 -0.32
CA TYR A 16 -17.90 -23.69 -0.67
C TYR A 16 -18.65 -25.02 -0.82
N ASN A 17 -19.51 -25.35 0.16
CA ASN A 17 -20.28 -26.58 0.13
C ASN A 17 -21.16 -26.65 -1.11
N TYR A 18 -21.80 -25.54 -1.48
CA TYR A 18 -22.62 -25.44 -2.69
C TYR A 18 -21.79 -25.68 -3.96
N GLY A 19 -20.62 -25.05 -4.10
CA GLY A 19 -19.75 -25.25 -5.27
C GLY A 19 -19.28 -26.70 -5.39
N ILE A 20 -18.86 -27.32 -4.28
CA ILE A 20 -18.49 -28.74 -4.22
C ILE A 20 -19.67 -29.64 -4.57
N GLN A 21 -20.86 -29.36 -4.04
CA GLN A 21 -22.07 -30.11 -4.35
C GLN A 21 -22.46 -30.01 -5.83
N LYS A 22 -22.29 -28.84 -6.45
CA LYS A 22 -22.60 -28.64 -7.88
C LYS A 22 -21.66 -29.38 -8.81
N VAL A 23 -20.39 -29.52 -8.46
CA VAL A 23 -19.38 -30.13 -9.34
C VAL A 23 -19.17 -31.61 -9.03
N LEU A 24 -19.10 -31.98 -7.74
CA LEU A 24 -18.81 -33.35 -7.30
C LEU A 24 -20.05 -34.15 -6.91
N ASN A 25 -21.24 -33.53 -6.93
CA ASN A 25 -22.50 -34.15 -6.54
C ASN A 25 -22.47 -34.77 -5.13
N ARG A 26 -21.74 -34.14 -4.20
CA ARG A 26 -21.66 -34.50 -2.78
C ARG A 26 -21.46 -33.28 -1.91
N GLU A 27 -21.82 -33.39 -0.64
CA GLU A 27 -21.50 -32.37 0.35
C GLU A 27 -20.08 -32.54 0.89
N MET A 28 -19.53 -31.45 1.43
CA MET A 28 -18.30 -31.48 2.21
C MET A 28 -18.57 -32.17 3.55
N ASN A 29 -17.62 -32.98 4.00
CA ASN A 29 -17.63 -33.50 5.36
C ASN A 29 -17.15 -32.43 6.37
N GLU A 30 -17.30 -32.70 7.67
CA GLU A 30 -16.96 -31.72 8.71
C GLU A 30 -15.47 -31.35 8.74
N ASN A 31 -14.56 -32.27 8.41
CA ASN A 31 -13.14 -31.97 8.34
C ASN A 31 -12.82 -31.07 7.14
N GLU A 32 -13.46 -31.30 5.99
CA GLU A 32 -13.32 -30.45 4.79
C GLU A 32 -13.87 -29.04 5.05
N LYS A 33 -15.03 -28.93 5.71
CA LYS A 33 -15.62 -27.63 6.11
C LYS A 33 -14.70 -26.87 7.05
N LEU A 34 -14.18 -27.54 8.09
CA LEU A 34 -13.29 -26.93 9.06
C LEU A 34 -11.97 -26.49 8.43
N PHE A 35 -11.44 -27.28 7.49
CA PHE A 35 -10.19 -26.94 6.80
C PHE A 35 -10.37 -25.75 5.84
N LEU A 36 -11.49 -25.65 5.13
CA LEU A 36 -11.70 -24.57 4.15
C LEU A 36 -12.23 -23.27 4.78
N LEU A 37 -12.55 -23.27 6.07
CA LEU A 37 -13.07 -22.11 6.79
C LEU A 37 -12.08 -20.94 6.75
N GLY A 38 -12.47 -19.84 6.09
CA GLY A 38 -11.64 -18.64 5.97
C GLY A 38 -10.37 -18.81 5.12
N ILE A 39 -10.21 -19.93 4.42
CA ILE A 39 -9.01 -20.20 3.60
C ILE A 39 -9.25 -19.89 2.11
N PRO A 40 -8.28 -19.26 1.40
CA PRO A 40 -8.37 -19.00 -0.03
C PRO A 40 -8.60 -20.27 -0.88
N PHE A 41 -9.18 -20.10 -2.07
CA PHE A 41 -9.49 -21.19 -3.02
C PHE A 41 -8.31 -22.09 -3.39
N LYS A 42 -7.07 -21.61 -3.23
CA LYS A 42 -5.86 -22.41 -3.44
C LYS A 42 -5.80 -23.64 -2.52
N ALA A 43 -6.51 -23.63 -1.38
CA ALA A 43 -6.64 -24.78 -0.51
C ALA A 43 -7.41 -25.97 -1.12
N LEU A 44 -8.16 -25.76 -2.20
CA LEU A 44 -8.77 -26.85 -2.97
C LEU A 44 -7.71 -27.83 -3.50
N ASP A 45 -6.49 -27.37 -3.78
CA ASP A 45 -5.38 -28.24 -4.21
C ASP A 45 -4.96 -29.23 -3.11
N ILE A 46 -5.15 -28.87 -1.84
CA ILE A 46 -4.77 -29.68 -0.69
C ILE A 46 -5.89 -30.65 -0.32
N VAL A 47 -7.13 -30.15 -0.27
CA VAL A 47 -8.31 -30.93 0.15
C VAL A 47 -8.78 -31.87 -0.96
N PHE A 48 -8.66 -31.43 -2.21
CA PHE A 48 -9.11 -32.17 -3.39
C PHE A 48 -7.99 -32.28 -4.45
N PRO A 49 -6.86 -32.93 -4.13
CA PRO A 49 -5.70 -33.01 -5.02
C PRO A 49 -6.00 -33.79 -6.31
N PHE A 50 -7.05 -34.61 -6.30
CA PHE A 50 -7.49 -35.44 -7.43
C PHE A 50 -8.30 -34.67 -8.48
N LEU A 51 -8.75 -33.44 -8.19
CA LEU A 51 -9.55 -32.65 -9.15
C LEU A 51 -8.67 -32.02 -10.22
N SER A 52 -9.19 -32.02 -11.45
CA SER A 52 -8.60 -31.26 -12.55
C SER A 52 -8.71 -29.75 -12.31
N SER A 53 -7.88 -28.97 -13.01
CA SER A 53 -7.94 -27.50 -12.95
C SER A 53 -9.31 -26.96 -13.34
N SER A 54 -9.95 -27.56 -14.35
CA SER A 54 -11.29 -27.14 -14.82
C SER A 54 -12.38 -27.39 -13.78
N GLU A 55 -12.34 -28.52 -13.06
CA GLU A 55 -13.29 -28.79 -11.98
C GLU A 55 -13.12 -27.81 -10.82
N LYS A 56 -11.88 -27.49 -10.44
CA LYS A 56 -11.58 -26.49 -9.40
C LYS A 56 -12.09 -25.12 -9.79
N GLU A 57 -11.85 -24.69 -11.03
CA GLU A 57 -12.33 -23.41 -11.54
C GLU A 57 -13.87 -23.33 -11.50
N LYS A 58 -14.55 -24.41 -11.91
CA LYS A 58 -16.01 -24.49 -11.83
C LYS A 58 -16.54 -24.46 -10.40
N ILE A 59 -15.86 -25.10 -9.45
CA ILE A 59 -16.20 -25.02 -8.01
C ILE A 59 -16.10 -23.56 -7.55
N ILE A 60 -15.02 -22.88 -7.89
CA ILE A 60 -14.80 -21.47 -7.53
C ILE A 60 -15.92 -20.59 -8.09
N GLU A 61 -16.27 -20.76 -9.37
CA GLU A 61 -17.36 -20.01 -10.01
C GLU A 61 -18.69 -20.20 -9.28
N GLU A 62 -19.12 -21.44 -9.06
CA GLU A 62 -20.39 -21.76 -8.37
C GLU A 62 -20.40 -21.25 -6.92
N THR A 63 -19.27 -21.39 -6.22
CA THR A 63 -19.11 -20.83 -4.87
C THR A 63 -19.27 -19.30 -4.88
N LEU A 64 -18.61 -18.59 -5.79
CA LEU A 64 -18.72 -17.13 -5.89
C LEU A 64 -20.13 -16.67 -6.28
N VAL A 65 -20.82 -17.41 -7.15
CA VAL A 65 -22.22 -17.16 -7.52
C VAL A 65 -23.12 -17.26 -6.30
N TYR A 66 -22.99 -18.34 -5.51
CA TYR A 66 -23.76 -18.53 -4.29
C TYR A 66 -23.46 -17.41 -3.28
N TYR A 67 -22.18 -17.15 -3.00
CA TYR A 67 -21.77 -16.13 -2.05
C TYR A 67 -22.34 -14.75 -2.40
N LYS A 68 -22.22 -14.33 -3.67
CA LYS A 68 -22.77 -13.05 -4.15
C LYS A 68 -24.28 -12.97 -4.00
N LYS A 69 -25.00 -14.07 -4.22
CA LYS A 69 -26.47 -14.12 -4.08
C LYS A 69 -26.92 -13.92 -2.64
N TYR A 70 -26.17 -14.45 -1.67
CA TYR A 70 -26.59 -14.52 -0.27
C TYR A 70 -25.80 -13.59 0.68
N ASN A 71 -24.87 -12.77 0.17
CA ASN A 71 -24.08 -11.84 1.00
C ASN A 71 -24.94 -10.86 1.84
N HIS A 72 -26.16 -10.56 1.41
CA HIS A 72 -27.12 -9.73 2.13
C HIS A 72 -27.62 -10.36 3.45
N LEU A 73 -27.34 -11.65 3.68
CA LEU A 73 -27.61 -12.36 4.93
C LEU A 73 -26.52 -12.16 5.99
N ILE A 74 -25.36 -11.60 5.62
CA ILE A 74 -24.28 -11.30 6.56
C ILE A 74 -24.75 -10.22 7.54
N LYS A 75 -24.59 -10.50 8.83
CA LYS A 75 -24.98 -9.65 9.94
C LYS A 75 -23.84 -9.56 10.95
N GLU A 76 -23.81 -8.46 11.68
CA GLU A 76 -23.01 -8.32 12.89
C GLU A 76 -23.36 -9.39 13.93
N TYR A 77 -22.36 -9.85 14.68
CA TYR A 77 -22.62 -10.73 15.82
C TYR A 77 -23.38 -9.97 16.92
N PRO A 78 -24.22 -10.66 17.74
CA PRO A 78 -24.88 -10.03 18.88
C PRO A 78 -23.89 -9.33 19.82
N GLY A 79 -24.21 -8.11 20.25
CA GLY A 79 -23.37 -7.33 21.19
C GLY A 79 -22.24 -6.53 20.54
N ILE A 80 -21.97 -6.67 19.23
CA ILE A 80 -20.93 -5.91 18.53
C ILE A 80 -21.20 -4.40 18.58
N ARG A 81 -22.46 -3.97 18.44
CA ARG A 81 -22.81 -2.54 18.51
C ARG A 81 -22.55 -1.96 19.89
N GLU A 82 -22.91 -2.68 20.94
CA GLU A 82 -22.68 -2.29 22.34
C GLU A 82 -21.18 -2.24 22.64
N MET A 83 -20.42 -3.24 22.16
CA MET A 83 -18.96 -3.26 22.26
C MET A 83 -18.34 -2.05 21.57
N ILE A 84 -18.72 -1.75 20.31
CA ILE A 84 -18.22 -0.58 19.58
C ILE A 84 -18.54 0.72 20.33
N LYS A 85 -19.76 0.86 20.85
CA LYS A 85 -20.14 2.02 21.68
C LYS A 85 -19.27 2.15 22.93
N SER A 86 -18.96 1.03 23.60
CA SER A 86 -18.09 1.04 24.78
C SER A 86 -16.63 1.40 24.46
N LEU A 87 -16.15 1.01 23.26
CA LEU A 87 -14.79 1.27 22.80
C LEU A 87 -14.62 2.65 22.17
N HIS A 88 -15.72 3.35 21.88
CA HIS A 88 -15.72 4.65 21.19
C HIS A 88 -14.76 5.67 21.82
N ALA A 89 -14.74 5.78 23.15
CA ALA A 89 -13.88 6.74 23.84
C ALA A 89 -12.38 6.47 23.60
N TRP A 90 -11.98 5.20 23.62
CA TRP A 90 -10.63 4.78 23.29
C TRP A 90 -10.33 5.04 21.82
N ALA A 91 -11.20 4.62 20.89
CA ALA A 91 -10.99 4.78 19.45
C ALA A 91 -10.86 6.25 19.05
N VAL A 92 -11.71 7.13 19.58
CA VAL A 92 -11.60 8.58 19.33
C VAL A 92 -10.30 9.14 19.91
N SER A 93 -9.86 8.66 21.06
CA SER A 93 -8.60 9.12 21.66
C SER A 93 -7.37 8.63 20.89
N ASP A 94 -7.45 7.44 20.31
CA ASP A 94 -6.35 6.83 19.57
C ASP A 94 -6.22 7.45 18.16
N PHE A 95 -7.32 7.49 17.40
CA PHE A 95 -7.32 7.99 16.03
C PHE A 95 -7.53 9.51 15.90
N GLY A 96 -8.12 10.17 16.90
CA GLY A 96 -8.53 11.58 16.83
C GLY A 96 -7.47 12.61 17.24
N LYS A 97 -6.26 12.17 17.64
CA LYS A 97 -5.16 13.02 18.15
C LYS A 97 -5.64 14.10 19.16
N PRO A 98 -6.02 13.73 20.40
CA PRO A 98 -6.61 14.64 21.40
C PRO A 98 -5.82 15.93 21.61
N GLY A 99 -6.50 17.08 21.61
CA GLY A 99 -5.86 18.40 21.72
C GLY A 99 -5.52 19.06 20.38
N MET A 100 -5.52 18.33 19.26
CA MET A 100 -5.27 18.91 17.93
C MET A 100 -6.32 19.97 17.55
N ALA A 101 -7.58 19.78 17.97
CA ALA A 101 -8.65 20.74 17.73
C ALA A 101 -8.37 22.15 18.30
N LEU A 102 -7.52 22.26 19.33
CA LEU A 102 -7.13 23.54 19.91
C LEU A 102 -6.23 24.37 18.97
N PHE A 103 -5.54 23.71 18.04
CA PHE A 103 -4.59 24.31 17.10
C PHE A 103 -5.10 24.32 15.65
N ALA A 104 -6.34 23.88 15.42
CA ALA A 104 -6.92 23.71 14.09
C ALA A 104 -7.10 25.03 13.32
N ALA A 105 -7.22 26.16 14.01
CA ALA A 105 -7.28 27.48 13.37
C ALA A 105 -5.89 27.97 12.88
N GLU A 106 -4.83 27.50 13.53
CA GLU A 106 -3.44 27.91 13.27
C GLU A 106 -2.76 27.04 12.21
N HIS A 107 -3.24 25.80 12.05
CA HIS A 107 -2.63 24.81 11.15
C HIS A 107 -3.61 24.43 10.05
N LYS A 108 -3.26 24.75 8.80
CA LYS A 108 -4.00 24.35 7.61
C LYS A 108 -3.25 23.27 6.86
N HIS A 109 -3.97 22.44 6.13
CA HIS A 109 -3.36 21.53 5.17
C HIS A 109 -2.47 22.32 4.19
N ALA A 110 -1.22 21.89 4.05
CA ALA A 110 -0.25 22.47 3.14
C ALA A 110 0.65 21.36 2.59
N VAL A 111 1.12 21.56 1.36
CA VAL A 111 2.09 20.70 0.70
C VAL A 111 3.31 21.55 0.36
N TYR A 112 4.49 21.06 0.72
CA TYR A 112 5.75 21.74 0.49
C TYR A 112 6.67 20.86 -0.34
N ALA A 113 7.29 21.46 -1.36
CA ALA A 113 8.33 20.82 -2.14
C ALA A 113 9.70 21.37 -1.71
N PRO A 114 10.76 20.53 -1.69
CA PRO A 114 12.08 21.01 -1.39
C PRO A 114 12.65 21.84 -2.55
N TYR A 115 13.62 22.70 -2.26
CA TYR A 115 14.47 23.37 -3.22
C TYR A 115 15.93 22.92 -3.04
N VAL A 116 16.71 22.97 -4.12
CA VAL A 116 18.13 22.66 -4.11
C VAL A 116 18.90 23.84 -3.54
N GLU A 117 19.66 23.62 -2.47
CA GLU A 117 20.63 24.59 -1.95
C GLU A 117 21.98 24.42 -2.63
N GLU A 118 22.44 23.18 -2.74
CA GLU A 118 23.74 22.84 -3.32
C GLU A 118 23.62 21.59 -4.16
N ALA A 119 24.40 21.53 -5.24
CA ALA A 119 24.50 20.38 -6.11
C ALA A 119 25.95 20.21 -6.56
N TRP A 120 26.46 18.98 -6.55
CA TRP A 120 27.77 18.67 -7.09
C TRP A 120 27.79 17.28 -7.70
N LEU A 121 28.67 17.12 -8.69
CA LEU A 121 28.92 15.86 -9.38
C LEU A 121 30.32 15.37 -9.02
N VAL A 122 30.42 14.13 -8.58
CA VAL A 122 31.68 13.41 -8.45
C VAL A 122 31.70 12.34 -9.53
N SER A 123 32.70 12.38 -10.40
CA SER A 123 32.86 11.42 -11.49
C SER A 123 34.10 10.59 -11.28
N ASP A 124 33.96 9.28 -11.45
CA ASP A 124 35.04 8.29 -11.53
C ASP A 124 34.94 7.51 -12.86
N GLU A 125 35.87 6.60 -13.15
CA GLU A 125 35.89 5.78 -14.37
C GLU A 125 34.65 4.90 -14.51
N ALA A 126 34.12 4.37 -13.39
CA ALA A 126 32.98 3.44 -13.40
C ALA A 126 31.64 4.08 -13.06
N VAL A 127 31.64 5.18 -12.29
CA VAL A 127 30.42 5.73 -11.67
C VAL A 127 30.42 7.24 -11.73
N ASP A 128 29.25 7.82 -11.99
CA ASP A 128 28.96 9.23 -11.74
C ASP A 128 28.01 9.36 -10.56
N GLU A 129 28.33 10.22 -9.58
CA GLU A 129 27.54 10.43 -8.37
C GLU A 129 27.12 11.90 -8.27
N MET A 130 25.83 12.17 -8.46
CA MET A 130 25.22 13.50 -8.32
C MET A 130 24.60 13.64 -6.94
N CYS A 131 25.15 14.56 -6.15
CA CYS A 131 24.71 14.84 -4.80
C CYS A 131 23.97 16.17 -4.75
N LEU A 132 22.76 16.16 -4.20
CA LEU A 132 21.93 17.34 -3.98
C LEU A 132 21.71 17.52 -2.48
N GLN A 133 21.97 18.73 -1.98
CA GLN A 133 21.48 19.19 -0.68
C GLN A 133 20.20 19.98 -0.90
N LEU A 134 19.15 19.55 -0.24
CA LEU A 134 17.79 20.00 -0.39
C LEU A 134 17.29 20.55 0.94
N ARG A 135 16.47 21.61 0.88
CA ARG A 135 15.70 22.10 2.02
C ARG A 135 14.24 22.28 1.67
N LEU A 136 13.39 22.06 2.66
CA LEU A 136 12.00 22.48 2.60
C LEU A 136 11.88 23.95 3.04
N PRO A 137 10.83 24.67 2.62
CA PRO A 137 10.52 25.99 3.16
C PRO A 137 10.52 25.96 4.70
N GLU A 138 11.09 27.00 5.33
CA GLU A 138 11.31 27.07 6.77
C GLU A 138 10.04 26.79 7.60
N VAL A 139 8.88 27.26 7.11
CA VAL A 139 7.56 27.00 7.71
C VAL A 139 7.23 25.50 7.82
N ALA A 140 7.66 24.68 6.87
CA ALA A 140 7.41 23.24 6.87
C ALA A 140 8.16 22.53 8.01
N ASN A 141 9.36 23.00 8.36
CA ASN A 141 10.12 22.49 9.49
C ASN A 141 9.59 23.06 10.82
N GLN A 142 9.50 24.39 10.93
CA GLN A 142 9.16 25.08 12.18
C GLN A 142 7.72 24.84 12.64
N GLN A 143 6.78 24.69 11.71
CA GLN A 143 5.35 24.52 12.02
C GLN A 143 4.81 23.16 11.57
N GLY A 144 5.47 22.49 10.63
CA GLY A 144 4.97 21.24 10.04
C GLY A 144 5.65 19.96 10.52
N GLY A 145 6.81 20.05 11.18
CA GLY A 145 7.56 18.87 11.62
C GLY A 145 8.53 18.29 10.59
N ALA A 146 8.65 18.90 9.41
CA ALA A 146 9.48 18.38 8.32
C ALA A 146 10.99 18.42 8.67
N PRO A 147 11.84 17.56 8.07
CA PRO A 147 13.28 17.57 8.31
C PRO A 147 13.93 18.90 7.91
N ALA A 148 14.98 19.29 8.62
CA ALA A 148 15.69 20.55 8.33
C ALA A 148 16.54 20.46 7.07
N ARG A 149 17.12 19.28 6.81
CA ARG A 149 18.01 19.01 5.68
C ARG A 149 17.66 17.68 5.03
N ILE A 150 17.74 17.63 3.72
CA ILE A 150 17.57 16.42 2.93
C ILE A 150 18.77 16.31 1.99
N GLN A 151 19.40 15.15 1.95
CA GLN A 151 20.42 14.82 0.96
C GLN A 151 19.81 13.82 -0.03
N LEU A 152 19.98 14.10 -1.32
CA LEU A 152 19.57 13.19 -2.39
C LEU A 152 20.78 12.88 -3.25
N VAL A 153 21.17 11.61 -3.28
CA VAL A 153 22.32 11.11 -4.02
C VAL A 153 21.80 10.23 -5.15
N TYR A 154 22.19 10.55 -6.37
CA TYR A 154 21.98 9.72 -7.55
C TYR A 154 23.30 9.12 -7.96
N ARG A 155 23.35 7.80 -8.08
CA ARG A 155 24.52 7.07 -8.54
C ARG A 155 24.20 6.39 -9.88
N PHE A 156 24.96 6.78 -10.89
CA PHE A 156 24.86 6.28 -12.26
C PHE A 156 26.03 5.35 -12.50
N ASP A 157 25.75 4.07 -12.68
CA ASP A 157 26.75 3.11 -13.13
C ASP A 157 26.94 3.25 -14.66
N LYS A 158 28.19 3.27 -15.13
CA LYS A 158 28.51 3.48 -16.55
C LYS A 158 28.42 2.19 -17.37
N ASP A 159 28.50 1.04 -16.72
CA ASP A 159 28.45 -0.28 -17.34
C ASP A 159 27.06 -0.94 -17.18
N GLU A 160 26.28 -0.53 -16.17
CA GLU A 160 24.91 -1.02 -15.94
C GLU A 160 23.82 -0.02 -16.36
N GLN A 161 22.71 -0.52 -16.88
CA GLN A 161 21.49 0.29 -17.13
C GLN A 161 20.67 0.47 -15.85
N ALA A 162 21.32 0.95 -14.79
CA ALA A 162 20.72 1.16 -13.47
C ALA A 162 21.07 2.53 -12.89
N LEU A 163 20.10 3.11 -12.18
CA LEU A 163 20.25 4.34 -11.41
C LEU A 163 19.90 4.03 -9.96
N GLU A 164 20.87 4.14 -9.07
CA GLU A 164 20.63 4.04 -7.64
C GLU A 164 20.34 5.44 -7.06
N ILE A 165 19.39 5.50 -6.14
CA ILE A 165 18.94 6.73 -5.51
C ILE A 165 18.94 6.52 -4.02
N GLN A 166 19.64 7.38 -3.28
CA GLN A 166 19.61 7.42 -1.84
C GLN A 166 19.08 8.78 -1.38
N LEU A 167 17.97 8.76 -0.64
CA LEU A 167 17.43 9.92 0.03
C LEU A 167 17.66 9.78 1.53
N THR A 168 18.39 10.71 2.11
CA THR A 168 18.61 10.81 3.56
C THR A 168 18.03 12.12 4.07
N TRP A 169 17.35 12.11 5.21
CA TRP A 169 16.98 13.35 5.90
C TRP A 169 17.68 13.46 7.24
N PHE A 170 17.80 14.71 7.72
CA PHE A 170 18.45 15.03 8.97
C PHE A 170 17.67 16.05 9.80
N ASP A 171 17.86 15.98 11.11
CA ASP A 171 17.37 16.96 12.10
C ASP A 171 15.86 17.20 12.00
N LYS A 172 15.08 16.12 11.90
CA LYS A 172 13.63 16.21 11.91
C LYS A 172 13.14 16.50 13.34
N PRO A 173 12.38 17.57 13.59
CA PRO A 173 11.86 17.83 14.93
C PRO A 173 10.73 16.84 15.29
N ALA A 174 10.61 16.52 16.57
CA ALA A 174 9.42 15.86 17.09
C ALA A 174 8.17 16.71 16.82
N SER A 175 7.25 16.16 16.03
CA SER A 175 5.97 16.78 15.74
C SER A 175 4.85 15.76 15.86
N ARG A 176 3.84 16.11 16.65
CA ARG A 176 2.61 15.31 16.77
C ARG A 176 1.54 15.72 15.75
N LEU A 177 1.77 16.80 15.01
CA LEU A 177 0.87 17.24 13.94
C LEU A 177 0.83 16.16 12.84
N PRO A 178 -0.34 15.87 12.26
CA PRO A 178 -0.44 14.99 11.10
C PRO A 178 0.48 15.46 9.97
N GLU A 179 1.42 14.61 9.61
CA GLU A 179 2.38 14.86 8.53
C GLU A 179 2.62 13.59 7.73
N ALA A 180 3.07 13.78 6.49
CA ALA A 180 3.53 12.70 5.64
C ALA A 180 4.65 13.21 4.72
N LEU A 181 5.70 12.41 4.57
CA LEU A 181 6.81 12.64 3.66
C LEU A 181 6.70 11.67 2.50
N TRP A 182 6.72 12.20 1.28
CA TRP A 182 6.55 11.45 0.05
C TRP A 182 7.74 11.66 -0.89
N PHE A 183 8.17 10.58 -1.55
CA PHE A 183 9.11 10.64 -2.67
C PHE A 183 8.42 10.15 -3.94
N SER A 184 8.40 11.00 -4.95
CA SER A 184 7.53 10.84 -6.12
C SER A 184 8.33 10.58 -7.37
N PHE A 185 7.97 9.51 -8.10
CA PHE A 185 8.50 9.20 -9.42
C PHE A 185 7.44 9.45 -10.48
N ILE A 186 7.74 10.33 -11.43
CA ILE A 186 6.82 10.70 -12.52
C ILE A 186 7.51 10.46 -13.87
N PRO A 187 7.86 9.20 -14.20
CA PRO A 187 8.48 8.89 -15.48
C PRO A 187 7.48 9.12 -16.62
N LYS A 188 7.98 9.61 -17.75
CA LYS A 188 7.20 9.75 -18.98
C LYS A 188 7.06 8.39 -19.62
N VAL A 189 5.84 7.88 -19.71
CA VAL A 189 5.49 6.59 -20.29
C VAL A 189 4.30 6.73 -21.22
N ASP A 190 4.24 5.93 -22.28
CA ASP A 190 3.18 6.01 -23.30
C ASP A 190 1.81 5.63 -22.74
N ASN A 191 1.74 4.58 -21.91
CA ASN A 191 0.48 4.12 -21.34
C ASN A 191 0.62 3.85 -19.83
N PRO A 192 0.32 4.84 -18.97
CA PRO A 192 0.51 4.72 -17.54
C PRO A 192 -0.37 3.64 -16.88
N ASN A 193 -1.40 3.12 -17.55
CA ASN A 193 -2.21 2.02 -16.99
C ASN A 193 -1.49 0.65 -17.03
N ARG A 194 -0.27 0.59 -17.58
CA ARG A 194 0.55 -0.62 -17.66
C ARG A 194 1.42 -0.86 -16.42
N TRP A 195 1.40 0.05 -15.45
CA TRP A 195 2.06 -0.17 -14.17
C TRP A 195 1.53 -1.43 -13.46
N ARG A 196 2.45 -2.12 -12.78
CA ARG A 196 2.20 -3.29 -11.94
C ARG A 196 2.95 -3.13 -10.62
N LEU A 197 2.32 -3.60 -9.56
CA LEU A 197 2.83 -3.58 -8.19
C LEU A 197 3.29 -4.99 -7.81
N ASP A 198 4.42 -5.11 -7.11
CA ASP A 198 4.79 -6.38 -6.48
C ASP A 198 4.03 -6.60 -5.18
N LYS A 199 3.05 -7.49 -5.17
CA LYS A 199 2.30 -7.83 -3.96
C LYS A 199 2.46 -9.30 -3.65
N LEU A 200 3.23 -9.60 -2.60
CA LEU A 200 3.50 -10.96 -2.14
C LEU A 200 4.06 -11.88 -3.24
N GLY A 201 4.90 -11.33 -4.14
CA GLY A 201 5.52 -12.06 -5.24
C GLY A 201 4.70 -12.13 -6.52
N GLU A 202 3.50 -11.53 -6.54
CA GLU A 202 2.66 -11.43 -7.73
C GLU A 202 2.63 -10.01 -8.29
N ARG A 203 2.57 -9.88 -9.62
CA ARG A 203 2.46 -8.58 -10.31
C ARG A 203 1.00 -8.22 -10.53
N ILE A 204 0.48 -7.30 -9.74
CA ILE A 204 -0.93 -6.87 -9.81
C ILE A 204 -1.08 -5.48 -10.43
N SER A 205 -2.19 -5.22 -11.11
CA SER A 205 -2.51 -3.87 -11.59
C SER A 205 -3.00 -3.00 -10.42
N PRO A 206 -2.56 -1.73 -10.28
CA PRO A 206 -3.13 -0.81 -9.29
C PRO A 206 -4.61 -0.49 -9.57
N LEU A 207 -5.08 -0.75 -10.80
CA LEU A 207 -6.46 -0.56 -11.23
C LEU A 207 -7.35 -1.81 -10.99
N ASP A 208 -6.73 -2.95 -10.68
CA ASP A 208 -7.46 -4.20 -10.41
C ASP A 208 -7.65 -4.40 -8.92
N VAL A 209 -8.43 -3.50 -8.34
CA VAL A 209 -8.74 -3.49 -6.91
C VAL A 209 -10.24 -3.40 -6.76
N VAL A 210 -10.81 -4.36 -6.02
CA VAL A 210 -12.25 -4.42 -5.76
C VAL A 210 -12.75 -3.15 -5.08
N LYS A 211 -14.05 -2.88 -5.23
CA LYS A 211 -14.71 -1.79 -4.52
C LYS A 211 -14.55 -2.00 -3.02
N ASP A 212 -14.33 -0.91 -2.28
CA ASP A 212 -14.13 -0.86 -0.84
C ASP A 212 -12.84 -1.59 -0.37
N GLY A 213 -11.95 -1.95 -1.30
CA GLY A 213 -10.58 -2.36 -1.03
C GLY A 213 -9.60 -1.19 -0.98
N SER A 214 -8.33 -1.45 -0.66
CA SER A 214 -7.28 -0.42 -0.62
C SER A 214 -6.87 0.00 -2.04
N ARG A 215 -7.66 0.90 -2.65
CA ARG A 215 -7.43 1.41 -4.02
C ARG A 215 -6.30 2.43 -4.09
N ASN A 216 -6.13 3.23 -3.04
CA ASN A 216 -5.25 4.40 -3.03
C ASN A 216 -3.83 4.11 -2.49
N LEU A 217 -3.67 3.10 -1.62
CA LEU A 217 -2.41 2.80 -0.96
C LEU A 217 -2.10 1.31 -1.08
N HIS A 218 -0.88 1.00 -1.50
CA HIS A 218 -0.42 -0.37 -1.72
C HIS A 218 0.91 -0.61 -1.05
N ALA A 219 0.99 -1.67 -0.25
CA ALA A 219 2.28 -2.18 0.19
C ALA A 219 2.88 -3.04 -0.94
N VAL A 220 4.11 -2.71 -1.33
CA VAL A 220 4.89 -3.46 -2.32
C VAL A 220 6.08 -4.16 -1.66
N ASN A 221 6.47 -5.31 -2.23
CA ASN A 221 7.66 -6.04 -1.79
C ASN A 221 8.93 -5.52 -2.48
N ALA A 222 9.17 -5.90 -3.75
CA ALA A 222 10.34 -5.40 -4.48
C ALA A 222 10.15 -3.95 -4.99
N GLY A 223 8.93 -3.58 -5.40
CA GLY A 223 8.67 -2.27 -6.00
C GLY A 223 7.57 -2.28 -7.06
N ILE A 224 7.75 -1.45 -8.09
CA ILE A 224 6.80 -1.24 -9.17
C ILE A 224 7.43 -1.45 -10.55
N PHE A 225 6.61 -1.88 -11.50
CA PHE A 225 7.06 -2.39 -12.79
C PHE A 225 6.17 -1.84 -13.91
N TYR A 226 6.79 -1.24 -14.89
CA TYR A 226 6.16 -0.78 -16.11
C TYR A 226 6.62 -1.65 -17.28
N ASN A 227 5.69 -2.03 -18.16
CA ASN A 227 5.98 -2.77 -19.37
C ASN A 227 5.08 -2.31 -20.51
N GLY A 228 5.60 -1.39 -21.33
CA GLY A 228 4.94 -0.80 -22.49
C GLY A 228 5.71 -1.04 -23.79
N ALA A 229 5.18 -0.53 -24.89
CA ALA A 229 5.86 -0.60 -26.20
C ALA A 229 7.11 0.31 -26.24
N ASP A 230 7.06 1.37 -25.44
CA ASP A 230 8.11 2.36 -25.15
C ASP A 230 9.23 1.84 -24.24
N GLY A 231 9.12 0.59 -23.76
CA GLY A 231 10.16 -0.07 -22.98
C GLY A 231 9.69 -0.54 -21.61
N LYS A 232 10.65 -0.97 -20.81
CA LYS A 232 10.42 -1.51 -19.46
C LYS A 232 11.15 -0.64 -18.45
N LEU A 233 10.46 -0.36 -17.34
CA LEU A 233 11.00 0.39 -16.22
C LEU A 233 10.66 -0.35 -14.94
N CYS A 234 11.65 -0.54 -14.08
CA CYS A 234 11.47 -1.04 -12.74
C CYS A 234 11.96 0.01 -11.75
N ILE A 235 11.14 0.31 -10.74
CA ILE A 235 11.53 1.14 -9.60
C ILE A 235 11.44 0.24 -8.37
N GLU A 236 12.60 -0.21 -7.91
CA GLU A 236 12.74 -1.01 -6.70
C GLU A 236 12.81 -0.08 -5.49
N THR A 237 12.17 -0.49 -4.39
CA THR A 237 12.21 0.19 -3.10
C THR A 237 12.80 -0.76 -2.07
N LEU A 238 13.83 -0.31 -1.36
CA LEU A 238 14.53 -1.14 -0.38
C LEU A 238 14.03 -0.88 1.04
N ASP A 239 13.57 0.35 1.29
CA ASP A 239 13.32 0.84 2.64
C ASP A 239 11.90 1.45 2.81
N ALA A 240 11.09 1.57 1.73
CA ALA A 240 9.74 2.14 1.77
C ALA A 240 8.70 1.24 1.09
N ALA A 241 7.87 0.54 1.87
CA ALA A 241 6.91 -0.41 1.32
C ALA A 241 5.64 0.23 0.73
N LEU A 242 5.20 1.38 1.23
CA LEU A 242 3.89 1.92 0.86
C LEU A 242 3.99 2.87 -0.33
N VAL A 243 3.23 2.60 -1.39
CA VAL A 243 3.13 3.42 -2.61
C VAL A 243 1.69 3.82 -2.89
N ALA A 244 1.50 5.05 -3.35
CA ALA A 244 0.24 5.59 -3.84
C ALA A 244 0.35 5.85 -5.35
N PRO A 245 -0.40 5.13 -6.20
CA PRO A 245 -0.45 5.39 -7.64
C PRO A 245 -1.25 6.66 -7.97
N GLY A 246 -0.68 7.52 -8.79
CA GLY A 246 -1.28 8.75 -9.31
C GLY A 246 -1.22 9.92 -8.34
N GLU A 247 -1.65 9.78 -7.09
CA GLU A 247 -1.61 10.90 -6.15
C GLU A 247 -1.31 10.43 -4.70
N PRO A 248 -0.69 11.27 -3.84
CA PRO A 248 -0.47 10.98 -2.41
C PRO A 248 -1.77 11.00 -1.57
N ARG A 249 -2.68 10.05 -1.83
CA ARG A 249 -4.08 10.05 -1.34
C ARG A 249 -4.25 9.48 0.08
N LEU A 250 -3.37 9.88 1.01
CA LEU A 250 -3.26 9.29 2.36
C LEU A 250 -4.55 9.27 3.18
N LEU A 251 -5.29 10.38 3.13
CA LEU A 251 -6.52 10.62 3.88
C LEU A 251 -7.76 10.64 2.99
N GLN A 252 -7.67 10.09 1.78
CA GLN A 252 -8.81 10.01 0.84
C GLN A 252 -9.36 8.57 0.85
N PHE A 253 -10.51 8.39 1.52
CA PHE A 253 -11.17 7.10 1.72
C PHE A 253 -12.34 6.92 0.75
N ASP A 254 -12.09 7.11 -0.54
CA ASP A 254 -13.09 6.94 -1.59
C ASP A 254 -12.77 5.72 -2.48
N ASN A 255 -13.68 5.45 -3.42
CA ASN A 255 -13.55 4.34 -4.37
C ASN A 255 -12.93 4.77 -5.71
N SER A 256 -12.43 6.00 -5.84
CA SER A 256 -11.83 6.47 -7.10
C SER A 256 -10.38 6.02 -7.20
N PHE A 257 -9.85 6.00 -8.42
CA PHE A 257 -8.43 5.76 -8.67
C PHE A 257 -7.75 7.08 -9.00
N GLY A 258 -6.52 7.26 -8.52
CA GLY A 258 -5.64 8.34 -8.98
C GLY A 258 -5.33 8.17 -10.47
N LEU A 259 -5.10 9.30 -11.15
CA LEU A 259 -4.67 9.27 -12.55
C LEU A 259 -3.26 8.70 -12.64
N GLN A 260 -3.09 7.55 -13.30
CA GLN A 260 -1.79 6.86 -13.33
C GLN A 260 -0.68 7.68 -14.01
N SER A 261 -1.05 8.68 -14.81
CA SER A 261 -0.11 9.63 -15.44
C SER A 261 0.60 10.55 -14.45
N GLU A 262 0.04 10.74 -13.26
CA GLU A 262 0.57 11.63 -12.22
C GLU A 262 1.68 10.96 -11.38
N GLY A 263 2.04 9.72 -11.71
CA GLY A 263 3.23 9.04 -11.21
C GLY A 263 2.96 8.07 -10.07
N MET A 264 4.02 7.81 -9.31
CA MET A 264 4.06 6.82 -8.23
C MET A 264 4.73 7.43 -7.01
N HIS A 265 3.98 7.53 -5.92
CA HIS A 265 4.39 8.25 -4.72
C HIS A 265 4.70 7.27 -3.60
N PHE A 266 5.96 7.11 -3.24
CA PHE A 266 6.37 6.29 -2.11
C PHE A 266 6.24 7.09 -0.82
N GLN A 267 5.56 6.52 0.16
CA GLN A 267 5.49 7.11 1.49
C GLN A 267 6.75 6.74 2.26
N LEU A 268 7.54 7.75 2.61
CA LEU A 268 8.74 7.57 3.40
C LEU A 268 8.42 7.54 4.90
N TYR A 269 7.50 8.40 5.33
CA TYR A 269 7.04 8.48 6.72
C TYR A 269 5.68 9.16 6.80
N ASN A 270 4.92 8.84 7.83
CA ASN A 270 3.78 9.62 8.28
C ASN A 270 3.48 9.27 9.75
N ASN A 271 2.73 10.12 10.44
CA ASN A 271 2.24 9.85 11.80
C ASN A 271 0.71 9.97 11.91
N VAL A 272 0.00 9.81 10.79
CA VAL A 272 -1.44 10.08 10.73
C VAL A 272 -2.23 9.08 11.58
N TRP A 273 -1.74 7.85 11.69
CA TRP A 273 -2.39 6.77 12.44
C TRP A 273 -1.70 6.52 13.77
N GLY A 274 -2.52 6.13 14.76
CA GLY A 274 -2.06 5.60 16.04
C GLY A 274 -1.23 4.33 15.85
N THR A 275 -0.11 4.24 16.56
CA THR A 275 0.60 2.97 16.77
C THR A 275 0.93 2.84 18.25
N ASN A 276 1.39 1.66 18.68
CA ASN A 276 1.89 1.46 20.03
C ASN A 276 3.29 2.06 20.27
N PHE A 277 3.77 2.93 19.36
CA PHE A 277 5.07 3.62 19.40
C PHE A 277 4.87 5.14 19.54
N PRO A 278 5.94 5.95 19.78
CA PRO A 278 5.83 7.40 19.76
C PRO A 278 5.10 7.91 18.51
N MET A 279 4.21 8.87 18.70
CA MET A 279 3.35 9.45 17.64
C MET A 279 4.08 10.51 16.79
N TRP A 280 5.41 10.49 16.83
CA TRP A 280 6.31 11.34 16.09
C TRP A 280 7.59 10.56 15.78
N TYR A 281 8.31 11.01 14.77
CA TYR A 281 9.65 10.56 14.44
C TYR A 281 10.55 11.79 14.36
N GLU A 282 11.64 11.76 15.13
CA GLU A 282 12.60 12.87 15.28
C GLU A 282 14.04 12.43 15.01
N GLU A 283 14.21 11.25 14.43
CA GLU A 283 15.51 10.72 14.04
C GLU A 283 15.79 10.98 12.55
N ASP A 284 17.04 10.76 12.18
CA ASP A 284 17.46 10.73 10.79
C ASP A 284 16.95 9.45 10.13
N ALA A 285 16.76 9.47 8.81
CA ALA A 285 16.39 8.26 8.07
C ALA A 285 16.98 8.27 6.66
N CYS A 286 17.15 7.08 6.12
CA CYS A 286 17.69 6.83 4.79
C CYS A 286 16.78 5.88 4.03
N PHE A 287 16.49 6.20 2.76
CA PHE A 287 15.67 5.41 1.86
C PHE A 287 16.39 5.23 0.54
N ARG A 288 16.50 3.98 0.10
CA ARG A 288 17.17 3.61 -1.15
C ARG A 288 16.18 3.08 -2.16
N PHE A 289 16.40 3.48 -3.40
CA PHE A 289 15.65 3.05 -4.57
C PHE A 289 16.62 2.68 -5.68
N VAL A 290 16.24 1.72 -6.52
CA VAL A 290 17.00 1.36 -7.72
C VAL A 290 16.06 1.42 -8.91
N ILE A 291 16.42 2.22 -9.90
CA ILE A 291 15.71 2.31 -11.17
C ILE A 291 16.46 1.48 -12.19
N LYS A 292 15.79 0.48 -12.78
CA LYS A 292 16.36 -0.36 -13.85
C LYS A 292 15.61 -0.14 -15.14
N PHE A 293 16.35 0.04 -16.21
CA PHE A 293 15.84 0.19 -17.57
C PHE A 293 16.08 -1.10 -18.35
N ALA A 294 15.15 -1.45 -19.24
CA ALA A 294 15.40 -2.49 -20.23
C ALA A 294 14.68 -2.14 -21.53
N GLU A 295 15.35 -2.41 -22.65
CA GLU A 295 14.76 -2.28 -23.98
C GLU A 295 13.62 -3.31 -24.16
N SER A 296 12.65 -2.97 -25.00
CA SER A 296 11.42 -3.76 -25.22
C SER A 296 11.69 -5.09 -25.90
#